data_AF-A0AAI9U7Z5-F1
#
_entry.id   AF-A0AAI9U7Z5-F1
#
_cell.length_a   1.000
_cell.length_b   1.000
_cell.length_c   1.000
_cell.angle_alpha   90.00
_cell.angle_beta   90.00
_cell.angle_gamma   90.00
#
_symmetry.space_group_name_H-M   'P 1'
#
loop_
_entity.id
_entity.type
_entity.pdbx_description
1 polymer ?
#
loop_
_entity_poly.entity_id
_entity_poly.type
_entity_poly.pdbx_seq_one_letter_code
_entity_poly.pdbx_strand_id
1 'polypeptide(L)'
;MNGQAALEEGFNFILFDGPGQGKALREQRLVFRNDWETVITAVVDYALGQPTVIANKVFLMGISMGGYLVGRALCFEHRCAAAIVNDGVCDFGAASHSQNPGLGRFLLRNGWDATMNAPMFQMMRY
;
A
#
# COMPACT_ATOMS: atom_id res chain seq x y z
N MET A 1 -4.53 1.78 13.69
CA MET A 1 -3.26 1.89 14.43
C MET A 1 -3.41 3.01 15.44
N ASN A 2 -3.10 2.77 16.71
CA ASN A 2 -3.23 3.80 17.73
C ASN A 2 -1.86 4.48 17.90
N GLY A 3 -1.69 5.67 17.30
CA GLY A 3 -0.44 6.43 17.40
C GLY A 3 -0.11 6.82 18.84
N GLN A 4 -1.12 6.98 19.70
CA GLN A 4 -0.92 7.27 21.11
C GLN A 4 -0.16 6.14 21.81
N ALA A 5 -0.53 4.88 21.56
CA ALA A 5 0.16 3.73 22.16
C ALA A 5 1.63 3.66 21.73
N ALA A 6 1.97 4.04 20.50
CA ALA A 6 3.37 4.11 20.06
C ALA A 6 4.17 5.15 20.85
N LEU A 7 3.58 6.32 21.11
CA LEU A 7 4.22 7.38 21.91
C LEU A 7 4.38 6.97 23.38
N GLU A 8 3.39 6.30 23.97
CA GLU A 8 3.45 5.79 25.34
C GLU A 8 4.60 4.79 25.53
N GLU A 9 4.93 4.03 24.49
CA GLU A 9 6.06 3.09 24.45
C GLU A 9 7.39 3.75 23.99
N GLY A 10 7.42 5.06 23.81
CA GLY A 10 8.63 5.83 23.46
C GLY A 10 9.03 5.78 21.98
N PHE A 11 8.12 5.39 21.08
CA PHE A 11 8.35 5.40 19.64
C PHE A 11 7.80 6.68 18.98
N ASN A 12 8.61 7.29 18.13
CA ASN A 12 8.09 8.21 17.10
C ASN A 12 7.37 7.40 16.03
N PHE A 13 6.32 7.97 15.42
CA PHE A 13 5.61 7.32 14.33
C PHE A 13 5.27 8.32 13.20
N ILE A 14 5.14 7.78 11.98
CA ILE A 14 4.68 8.52 10.81
C ILE A 14 3.46 7.78 10.27
N LEU A 15 2.36 8.51 10.11
CA LEU A 15 1.19 8.07 9.35
C LEU A 15 1.13 8.91 8.07
N PHE A 16 0.93 8.26 6.93
CA PHE A 16 0.84 8.93 5.65
C PHE A 16 -0.24 8.28 4.78
N ASP A 17 -0.79 9.07 3.86
CA ASP A 17 -1.64 8.57 2.78
C ASP A 17 -0.80 8.47 1.50
N GLY A 18 -0.58 7.25 1.01
CA GLY A 18 0.07 7.03 -0.29
C GLY A 18 -0.91 7.15 -1.48
N PRO A 19 -0.40 7.14 -2.73
CA PRO A 19 -1.25 7.06 -3.92
C PRO A 19 -2.25 5.89 -3.80
N GLY A 20 -3.53 6.17 -4.05
CA GLY A 20 -4.64 5.24 -3.89
C GLY A 20 -5.27 5.20 -2.50
N GLN A 21 -4.77 6.00 -1.54
CA GLN A 21 -5.23 5.98 -0.14
C GLN A 21 -5.69 7.36 0.33
N GLY A 22 -6.64 7.36 1.27
CA GLY A 22 -7.04 8.52 2.07
C GLY A 22 -7.15 9.85 1.31
N LYS A 23 -6.47 10.87 1.82
CA LYS A 23 -6.44 12.23 1.25
C LYS A 23 -5.63 12.31 -0.04
N ALA A 24 -4.55 11.54 -0.18
CA ALA A 24 -3.78 11.50 -1.42
C ALA A 24 -4.67 11.11 -2.62
N LEU A 25 -5.58 10.16 -2.43
CA LEU A 25 -6.58 9.84 -3.45
C LEU A 25 -7.68 10.92 -3.56
N ARG A 26 -8.32 11.28 -2.45
CA ARG A 26 -9.54 12.12 -2.48
C ARG A 26 -9.27 13.56 -2.87
N GLU A 27 -8.21 14.15 -2.33
CA GLU A 27 -7.89 15.57 -2.47
C GLU A 27 -6.86 15.78 -3.59
N GLN A 28 -5.85 14.92 -3.68
CA GLN A 28 -4.75 15.07 -4.65
C GLN A 28 -4.93 14.23 -5.92
N ARG A 29 -5.97 13.39 -5.99
CA ARG A 29 -6.27 12.51 -7.14
C ARG A 29 -5.11 11.56 -7.49
N LEU A 30 -4.24 11.26 -6.52
CA LEU A 30 -3.17 10.27 -6.68
C LEU A 30 -3.79 8.89 -6.56
N VAL A 31 -3.90 8.19 -7.69
CA VAL A 31 -4.41 6.82 -7.77
C VAL A 31 -3.33 5.79 -7.45
N PHE A 32 -3.73 4.54 -7.22
CA PHE A 32 -2.75 3.45 -7.07
C PHE A 32 -1.85 3.38 -8.30
N ARG A 33 -0.55 3.21 -8.04
CA ARG A 33 0.50 3.04 -9.05
C ARG A 33 1.04 1.61 -8.98
N ASN A 34 1.51 1.10 -10.11
CA ASN A 34 2.02 -0.26 -10.20
C ASN A 34 3.29 -0.46 -9.37
N ASP A 35 4.14 0.56 -9.30
CA ASP A 35 5.42 0.62 -8.57
C ASP A 35 5.25 1.26 -7.18
N TRP A 36 4.17 0.93 -6.48
CA TRP A 36 3.83 1.52 -5.18
C TRP A 36 4.94 1.36 -4.13
N GLU A 37 5.78 0.32 -4.24
CA GLU A 37 6.96 0.12 -3.38
C GLU A 37 7.85 1.36 -3.25
N THR A 38 7.95 2.20 -4.30
CA THR A 38 8.79 3.40 -4.28
C THR A 38 8.29 4.44 -3.27
N VAL A 39 7.01 4.39 -2.89
CA VAL A 39 6.41 5.28 -1.91
C VAL A 39 7.06 5.07 -0.54
N ILE A 40 7.34 3.83 -0.17
CA ILE A 40 7.97 3.51 1.12
C ILE A 40 9.40 4.03 1.16
N THR A 41 10.17 3.90 0.07
CA THR A 41 11.52 4.48 -0.01
C THR A 41 11.50 5.99 0.29
N ALA A 42 10.57 6.74 -0.30
CA ALA A 42 10.45 8.18 -0.04
C ALA A 42 10.08 8.49 1.42
N VAL A 43 9.21 7.67 2.05
CA VAL A 43 8.86 7.82 3.47
C VAL A 43 10.05 7.49 4.37
N VAL A 44 10.83 6.46 4.05
CA VAL A 44 12.05 6.10 4.77
C VAL A 44 13.11 7.20 4.65
N ASP A 45 13.30 7.77 3.45
CA ASP A 45 14.20 8.90 3.24
C ASP A 45 13.82 10.10 4.12
N TYR A 46 12.54 10.44 4.15
CA TYR A 46 12.03 11.50 5.02
C TYR A 46 12.25 11.20 6.50
N ALA A 47 11.99 9.97 6.94
CA ALA A 47 12.17 9.57 8.33
C ALA A 47 13.64 9.65 8.75
N LEU A 48 14.56 9.13 7.94
CA LEU A 48 16.00 9.15 8.21
C LEU A 48 16.61 10.56 8.19
N GLY A 49 15.94 11.52 7.55
CA GLY A 49 16.31 12.93 7.60
C GLY A 49 15.93 13.65 8.90
N GLN A 50 15.11 13.04 9.77
CA GLN A 50 14.70 13.66 11.03
C GLN A 50 15.78 13.50 12.12
N PRO A 51 16.14 14.58 12.84
CA PRO A 51 17.21 14.54 13.85
C PRO A 51 16.90 13.63 15.05
N THR A 52 15.63 13.31 15.27
CA THR A 52 15.16 12.44 16.37
C THR A 52 15.04 10.98 15.98
N VAL A 53 15.31 10.62 14.72
CA VAL A 53 15.20 9.25 14.23
C VAL A 53 16.55 8.55 14.30
N ILE A 54 16.54 7.36 14.90
CA ILE A 54 17.72 6.50 14.98
C ILE A 54 17.72 5.59 13.75
N ALA A 55 18.69 5.80 12.86
CA ALA A 55 18.67 5.23 11.51
C ALA A 55 18.52 3.70 11.45
N ASN A 56 19.14 2.97 12.39
CA ASN A 56 19.06 1.50 12.45
C ASN A 56 17.91 0.97 13.34
N LYS A 57 16.94 1.83 13.69
CA LYS A 57 15.74 1.47 14.48
C LYS A 57 14.44 1.97 13.82
N VAL A 58 14.40 1.93 12.50
CA VAL A 58 13.19 2.22 11.71
C VAL A 58 12.45 0.91 11.45
N PHE A 59 11.14 0.90 11.72
CA PHE A 59 10.28 -0.26 11.50
C PHE A 59 9.12 0.11 10.58
N LEU A 60 8.68 -0.82 9.74
CA LEU A 60 7.48 -0.66 8.91
C LEU A 60 6.33 -1.48 9.46
N MET A 61 5.12 -0.95 9.37
CA MET A 61 3.91 -1.68 9.74
C MET A 61 2.83 -1.49 8.68
N GLY A 62 2.29 -2.61 8.20
CA GLY A 62 1.16 -2.64 7.28
C GLY A 62 0.02 -3.45 7.88
N ILE A 63 -1.21 -2.93 7.77
CA ILE A 63 -2.43 -3.61 8.24
C ILE A 63 -3.38 -3.78 7.04
N SER A 64 -4.01 -4.96 6.92
CA SER A 64 -4.92 -5.28 5.81
C SER A 64 -4.20 -5.09 4.47
N MET A 65 -4.76 -4.35 3.50
CA MET A 65 -4.07 -4.03 2.24
C MET A 65 -2.70 -3.36 2.46
N GLY A 66 -2.50 -2.65 3.58
CA GLY A 66 -1.19 -2.11 3.94
C GLY A 66 -0.15 -3.19 4.19
N GLY A 67 -0.55 -4.37 4.66
CA GLY A 67 0.33 -5.53 4.83
C GLY A 67 0.93 -5.98 3.51
N TYR A 68 0.10 -6.23 2.50
CA TYR A 68 0.54 -6.51 1.12
C TYR A 68 1.49 -5.44 0.58
N LEU A 69 1.15 -4.16 0.73
CA LEU A 69 1.95 -3.05 0.23
C LEU A 69 3.31 -2.93 0.93
N VAL A 70 3.36 -3.11 2.25
CA VAL A 70 4.63 -3.19 3.02
C VAL A 70 5.42 -4.42 2.59
N GLY A 71 4.78 -5.59 2.48
CA GLY A 71 5.42 -6.82 2.01
C GLY A 71 6.10 -6.65 0.66
N ARG A 72 5.41 -6.01 -0.29
CA ARG A 72 5.99 -5.64 -1.58
C ARG A 72 7.17 -4.69 -1.47
N ALA A 73 7.06 -3.65 -0.64
CA ALA A 73 8.15 -2.70 -0.46
C ALA A 73 9.41 -3.33 0.13
N LEU A 74 9.27 -4.31 1.02
CA LEU A 74 10.41 -5.04 1.62
C LEU A 74 11.24 -5.84 0.61
N CYS A 75 10.70 -6.12 -0.58
CA CYS A 75 11.47 -6.70 -1.68
C CYS A 75 12.52 -5.74 -2.26
N PHE A 76 12.41 -4.43 -1.98
CA PHE A 76 13.26 -3.38 -2.57
C PHE A 76 13.88 -2.43 -1.53
N GLU A 77 13.23 -2.25 -0.37
CA GLU A 77 13.68 -1.39 0.71
C GLU A 77 14.21 -2.22 1.88
N HIS A 78 15.52 -2.17 2.11
CA HIS A 78 16.22 -3.02 3.08
C HIS A 78 16.76 -2.25 4.29
N ARG A 79 16.55 -0.93 4.38
CA ARG A 79 17.07 -0.11 5.48
C ARG A 79 16.29 -0.27 6.79
N CYS A 80 15.08 -0.81 6.74
CA CYS A 80 14.25 -1.02 7.93
C CYS A 80 14.75 -2.20 8.76
N ALA A 81 14.85 -2.01 10.07
CA ALA A 81 15.37 -3.02 11.01
C ALA A 81 14.40 -4.19 11.20
N ALA A 82 13.10 -3.94 11.09
CA ALA A 82 12.09 -4.98 11.04
C ALA A 82 10.81 -4.46 10.37
N ALA A 83 9.89 -5.38 10.09
CA ALA A 83 8.56 -5.04 9.61
C ALA A 83 7.49 -5.94 10.21
N ILE A 84 6.30 -5.36 10.39
CA ILE A 84 5.10 -6.05 10.83
C ILE A 84 4.12 -6.06 9.65
N VAL A 85 3.98 -7.21 9.02
CA VAL A 85 3.05 -7.45 7.92
C VAL A 85 1.82 -8.14 8.50
N ASN A 86 0.89 -7.34 9.03
CA ASN A 86 -0.40 -7.84 9.51
C ASN A 86 -1.40 -7.86 8.35
N ASP A 87 -1.13 -8.76 7.42
CA ASP A 87 -1.79 -8.83 6.13
C ASP A 87 -3.01 -9.77 6.13
N GLY A 88 -3.98 -9.44 5.28
CA GLY A 88 -5.07 -10.33 4.90
C GLY A 88 -4.95 -10.85 3.46
N VAL A 89 -3.96 -10.42 2.67
CA VAL A 89 -3.90 -10.64 1.22
C VAL A 89 -2.47 -10.83 0.67
N CYS A 90 -1.97 -12.08 0.62
CA CYS A 90 -0.67 -12.38 0.00
C CYS A 90 -0.63 -12.12 -1.52
N ASP A 91 -1.74 -12.32 -2.23
CA ASP A 91 -1.86 -12.09 -3.67
C ASP A 91 -3.18 -11.39 -3.97
N PHE A 92 -3.10 -10.07 -4.14
CA PHE A 92 -4.26 -9.23 -4.43
C PHE A 92 -4.84 -9.51 -5.82
N GLY A 93 -3.99 -9.91 -6.78
CA GLY A 93 -4.41 -10.27 -8.12
C GLY A 93 -5.24 -11.55 -8.09
N ALA A 94 -4.72 -12.62 -7.48
CA ALA A 94 -5.44 -13.89 -7.35
C ALA A 94 -6.76 -13.72 -6.57
N ALA A 95 -6.74 -12.98 -5.45
CA ALA A 95 -7.95 -12.66 -4.70
C ALA A 95 -9.00 -11.99 -5.59
N SER A 96 -8.60 -10.96 -6.35
CA SER A 96 -9.49 -10.25 -7.28
C SER A 96 -9.98 -11.13 -8.43
N HIS A 97 -9.12 -11.96 -9.02
CA HIS A 97 -9.48 -12.86 -10.12
C HIS A 97 -10.43 -13.97 -9.71
N SER A 98 -10.33 -14.47 -8.48
CA SER A 98 -11.21 -15.53 -7.97
C SER A 98 -12.68 -15.09 -7.92
N GLN A 99 -12.92 -13.80 -7.64
CA GLN A 99 -14.26 -13.22 -7.55
C GLN A 99 -14.84 -12.83 -8.91
N ASN A 100 -14.02 -12.76 -9.97
CA ASN A 100 -14.50 -12.39 -11.29
C ASN A 100 -15.33 -13.52 -11.93
N PRO A 101 -16.51 -13.24 -12.51
CA PRO A 101 -17.29 -14.23 -13.24
C PRO A 101 -16.51 -14.76 -14.47
N GLY A 102 -16.94 -15.90 -15.02
CA GLY A 102 -16.22 -16.60 -16.10
C GLY A 102 -15.88 -15.72 -17.30
N LEU A 103 -16.80 -14.84 -17.71
CA LEU A 103 -16.57 -13.86 -18.77
C LEU A 103 -15.48 -12.83 -18.39
N GLY A 104 -15.49 -12.32 -17.17
CA GLY A 104 -14.46 -11.38 -16.69
C GLY A 104 -13.06 -11.99 -16.69
N ARG A 105 -12.93 -13.27 -16.29
CA ARG A 105 -11.65 -13.99 -16.38
C ARG A 105 -11.21 -14.22 -17.83
N PHE A 106 -12.14 -14.47 -18.75
CA PHE A 106 -11.83 -14.59 -20.18
C PHE A 106 -11.30 -13.27 -20.75
N LEU A 107 -11.95 -12.15 -20.44
CA LEU A 107 -11.52 -10.81 -20.89
C LEU A 107 -10.11 -10.47 -20.40
N LEU A 108 -9.84 -10.70 -19.11
CA LEU A 108 -8.52 -10.44 -18.51
C LEU A 108 -7.42 -11.33 -19.13
N ARG A 109 -7.70 -12.61 -19.39
CA ARG A 109 -6.73 -13.52 -20.04
C ARG A 109 -6.37 -13.14 -21.47
N ASN A 110 -7.24 -12.39 -22.16
CA ASN A 110 -7.01 -11.94 -23.53
C ASN A 110 -6.51 -10.49 -23.61
N GLY A 111 -6.15 -9.86 -22.48
CA GLY A 111 -5.64 -8.49 -22.44
C GLY A 111 -6.71 -7.43 -22.73
N TRP A 112 -7.99 -7.74 -22.50
CA TRP A 112 -9.10 -6.81 -22.71
C TRP A 112 -9.43 -6.05 -21.42
N ASP A 113 -8.40 -5.55 -20.75
CA ASP A 113 -8.49 -4.84 -19.47
C ASP A 113 -9.40 -3.61 -19.56
N ALA A 114 -9.34 -2.87 -20.68
CA ALA A 114 -10.20 -1.70 -20.89
C ALA A 114 -11.70 -2.06 -20.89
N THR A 115 -12.05 -3.17 -21.53
CA THR A 115 -13.43 -3.68 -21.57
C THR A 115 -13.88 -4.18 -20.20
N MET A 116 -12.99 -4.85 -19.46
CA MET A 116 -13.28 -5.29 -18.09
C MET A 116 -13.42 -4.13 -17.10
N ASN A 117 -12.64 -3.05 -17.30
CA ASN A 117 -12.64 -1.90 -16.39
C ASN A 117 -13.81 -0.94 -16.66
N ALA A 118 -14.36 -0.90 -17.87
CA ALA A 118 -15.43 0.04 -18.24
C ALA A 118 -16.68 -0.03 -17.33
N PRO A 119 -17.22 -1.21 -16.97
CA PRO A 119 -18.32 -1.34 -16.02
C PRO A 119 -17.95 -0.85 -14.61
N MET A 120 -16.72 -1.16 -14.14
CA MET A 120 -16.21 -0.69 -12.85
C MET A 120 -16.15 0.84 -12.81
N PHE A 121 -15.65 1.49 -13.87
CA PHE A 121 -15.61 2.94 -13.96
C PHE A 121 -16.99 3.58 -14.03
N GLN A 122 -18.00 2.91 -14.60
CA GLN A 122 -19.39 3.38 -14.53
C GLN A 122 -19.97 3.30 -13.11
N MET A 123 -19.66 2.24 -12.35
CA MET A 123 -20.12 2.07 -10.97
C MET A 123 -19.44 3.02 -9.98
N MET A 124 -18.20 3.45 -10.24
CA MET A 124 -17.43 4.34 -9.38
C MET A 124 -17.66 5.84 -9.66
N ARG A 125 -18.50 6.20 -10.64
CA ARG A 125 -18.91 7.58 -10.91
C ARG A 125 -20.08 7.98 -10.01
N TYR A 126 -19.80 8.18 -8.72
CA TYR A 126 -20.67 8.86 -7.77
C TYR A 126 -19.84 9.82 -6.91
#